data_AF-M2T4F4-F1
#
_entry.id   AF-M2T4F4-F1
#
_cell.length_a   1.000
_cell.length_b   1.000
_cell.length_c   1.000
_cell.angle_alpha   90.00
_cell.angle_beta   90.00
_cell.angle_gamma   90.00
#
_symmetry.space_group_name_H-M   'P 1'
#
loop_
_entity.id
_entity.type
_entity.pdbx_description
1 polymer ?
#
loop_
_entity_poly.entity_id
_entity_poly.type
_entity_poly.pdbx_seq_one_letter_code
_entity_poly.pdbx_strand_id
1 'polypeptide(L)' 'MDLGETEMIIGYDWLLKHNPAIDWQKKTVLSREPVHKVAGVRHETRPTNQRAT' A
#
# COMPACT_ATOMS: atom_id res chain seq x y z
N MET A 1 -3.64 -29.84 -9.31
CA MET A 1 -4.90 -29.70 -8.56
C MET A 1 -5.62 -28.55 -9.23
N ASP A 2 -6.60 -28.87 -10.07
CA ASP A 2 -7.37 -27.87 -10.81
C ASP A 2 -8.51 -27.42 -9.90
N LEU A 3 -8.47 -26.17 -9.44
CA LEU A 3 -9.39 -25.67 -8.40
C LEU A 3 -10.73 -25.20 -8.99
N GLY A 4 -10.90 -25.19 -10.31
CA GLY A 4 -12.18 -24.93 -10.97
C GLY A 4 -12.93 -23.70 -10.40
N GLU A 5 -14.25 -23.85 -10.24
CA GLU A 5 -15.13 -22.89 -9.57
C GLU A 5 -15.39 -23.29 -8.11
N THR A 6 -14.33 -23.64 -7.37
CA THR A 6 -14.49 -24.02 -5.96
C THR A 6 -14.70 -22.78 -5.10
N GLU A 7 -15.83 -22.73 -4.39
CA GLU A 7 -16.06 -21.71 -3.37
C GLU A 7 -15.05 -21.86 -2.23
N MET A 8 -14.30 -20.80 -1.96
CA MET A 8 -13.28 -20.77 -0.91
C MET A 8 -13.59 -19.65 0.08
N ILE A 9 -13.60 -19.99 1.37
CA ILE A 9 -13.73 -19.01 2.45
C ILE A 9 -12.33 -18.51 2.81
N ILE A 10 -12.13 -17.20 2.76
CA ILE A 10 -10.88 -16.56 3.16
C ILE A 10 -10.95 -16.24 4.65
N GLY A 11 -9.96 -16.73 5.40
CA GLY A 11 -9.81 -16.46 6.82
C GLY A 11 -9.35 -15.04 7.12
N TYR A 12 -9.67 -14.56 8.32
CA TYR A 12 -9.31 -13.21 8.78
C TYR A 12 -7.79 -13.04 8.97
N ASP A 13 -7.10 -14.12 9.32
CA ASP A 13 -5.64 -14.22 9.42
C ASP A 13 -4.95 -13.88 8.09
N TRP A 14 -5.46 -14.40 6.98
CA TRP A 14 -4.94 -14.09 5.65
C TRP A 14 -5.20 -12.63 5.26
N LEU A 15 -6.40 -12.12 5.54
CA LEU A 15 -6.76 -10.72 5.28
C LEU A 15 -5.86 -9.74 6.04
N LEU A 16 -5.56 -10.03 7.31
CA LEU A 16 -4.69 -9.18 8.13
C LEU A 16 -3.26 -9.16 7.59
N LYS A 17 -2.73 -10.33 7.20
CA LYS A 17 -1.37 -10.47 6.69
C LYS A 17 -1.15 -9.75 5.36
N HIS A 18 -2.10 -9.86 4.44
CA HIS A 18 -1.96 -9.35 3.08
C HIS A 18 -2.59 -7.98 2.86
N ASN A 19 -3.52 -7.56 3.74
CA ASN A 19 -4.23 -6.29 3.72
C ASN A 19 -4.65 -5.86 2.30
N PRO A 20 -5.39 -6.72 1.55
CA PRO A 20 -5.77 -6.40 0.18
C PRO A 20 -6.75 -5.23 0.12
N ALA A 21 -6.86 -4.61 -1.05
CA ALA A 21 -7.99 -3.74 -1.35
C ALA A 21 -9.18 -4.59 -1.82
N ILE A 22 -10.30 -4.51 -1.11
CA ILE A 22 -11.52 -5.26 -1.43
C ILE A 22 -12.61 -4.28 -1.87
N ASP A 23 -13.17 -4.49 -3.06
CA ASP A 23 -14.36 -3.80 -3.55
C ASP A 23 -15.52 -4.79 -3.56
N TRP A 24 -16.40 -4.67 -2.55
CA TRP A 24 -17.54 -5.56 -2.38
C TRP A 24 -18.61 -5.39 -3.47
N GLN A 25 -18.74 -4.19 -4.05
CA GLN A 25 -19.72 -3.94 -5.11
C GLN A 25 -19.27 -4.59 -6.42
N LYS A 26 -17.97 -4.46 -6.74
CA LYS A 26 -17.39 -5.04 -7.96
C LYS A 26 -16.95 -6.50 -7.80
N LYS A 27 -17.00 -7.03 -6.57
CA LYS A 27 -16.53 -8.37 -6.20
C LYS A 27 -15.06 -8.59 -6.60
N THR A 28 -14.21 -7.60 -6.34
CA THR A 28 -12.78 -7.67 -6.66
C THR A 28 -11.93 -7.63 -5.40
N VAL A 29 -10.81 -8.36 -5.44
CA VAL A 29 -9.77 -8.38 -4.42
C VAL A 29 -8.45 -8.08 -5.12
N LEU A 30 -7.79 -7.00 -4.73
CA LEU A 30 -6.53 -6.55 -5.32
C LEU A 30 -5.42 -6.58 -4.28
N SER A 31 -4.27 -7.14 -4.66
CA SER A 31 -3.05 -7.01 -3.86
C SER A 31 -2.67 -5.54 -3.75
N ARG A 32 -2.22 -5.12 -2.57
CA ARG A 32 -1.59 -3.81 -2.41
C ARG A 32 -0.10 -3.97 -2.71
N GLU A 33 0.38 -3.25 -3.72
CA GLU A 33 1.82 -3.12 -3.91
C GLU A 33 2.44 -2.53 -2.63
N PRO A 34 3.62 -3.00 -2.20
CA PRO A 34 4.36 -2.34 -1.14
C PRO A 34 4.52 -0.88 -1.54
N VAL A 35 4.17 0.06 -0.66
CA VAL A 35 4.53 1.45 -0.85
C VAL A 35 6.06 1.48 -0.85
N HIS A 36 6.67 1.48 -2.03
CA HIS A 36 8.09 1.75 -2.15
C HIS A 36 8.29 3.11 -1.50
N LYS A 37 8.94 3.12 -0.32
CA LYS A 37 9.43 4.37 0.27
C LYS A 37 10.32 4.99 -0.80
N VAL A 38 9.82 5.99 -1.50
CA VAL A 38 10.67 6.84 -2.33
C VAL A 38 11.63 7.51 -1.36
N ALA A 39 12.86 7.02 -1.30
CA ALA A 39 13.95 7.64 -0.57
C ALA A 39 14.26 8.97 -1.26
N GLY A 40 13.48 9.99 -0.92
CA GLY A 40 13.52 11.30 -1.56
C GLY A 40 13.23 12.39 -0.55
N VAL A 41 13.85 12.32 0.63
CA VAL A 41 13.97 13.49 1.52
C VAL A 41 14.83 14.50 0.76
N ARG A 42 14.19 15.45 0.08
CA ARG A 42 14.88 16.69 -0.30
C ARG A 42 15.12 17.44 1.00
N HIS A 43 16.37 17.49 1.43
CA HIS A 43 16.80 18.44 2.44
C HIS A 43 16.39 19.84 1.96
N GLU A 44 15.45 20.44 2.68
CA GLU A 44 15.09 21.84 2.53
C GLU A 44 16.31 22.65 2.97
N THR A 45 17.16 23.07 2.03
CA THR A 45 18.15 24.10 2.29
C THR A 45 17.41 25.40 2.54
N ARG A 46 17.10 25.65 3.80
CA ARG A 46 16.72 26.97 4.33
C ARG A 46 17.79 27.98 3.89
N PRO A 47 17.46 29.03 3.11
CA PRO A 47 18.38 30.14 2.96
C PRO A 47 18.36 30.91 4.27
N THR A 48 19.47 30.86 5.00
CA THR A 48 19.76 31.76 6.13
C THR A 48 19.75 33.18 5.60
N ASN A 49 18.72 33.95 5.94
CA ASN A 49 18.74 35.41 5.82
C ASN A 49 19.89 35.95 6.67
N GLN A 50 21.04 36.22 6.06
CA GLN A 50 22.04 37.08 6.65
C GLN A 50 21.61 38.53 6.42
N ARG A 51 21.00 39.13 7.45
CA ARG A 51 21.13 40.57 7.66
C ARG A 51 22.61 40.85 7.92
N ALA A 52 23.24 41.61 7.04
CA ALA A 52 24.43 42.37 7.37
C ALA A 52 24.06 43.85 7.28
N THR A 53 24.33 44.53 8.39
CA THR A 53 24.23 45.96 8.71
C THR A 53 24.77 46.89 7.64
#